data_AF-A0A6B0VCN0-F1
#
_entry.id   AF-A0A6B0VCN0-F1
#
_cell.length_a   1.000
_cell.length_b   1.000
_cell.length_c   1.000
_cell.angle_alpha   90.00
_cell.angle_beta   90.00
_cell.angle_gamma   90.00
#
_symmetry.space_group_name_H-M   'P 1'
#
loop_
_entity.id
_entity.type
_entity.pdbx_description
1 polymer ?
#
loop_
_entity_poly.entity_id
_entity_poly.type
_entity_poly.pdbx_seq_one_letter_code
_entity_poly.pdbx_strand_id
1 'polypeptide(L)'
;MGVIFLVLVFATFSHVLHCKQLHQPEPTLVYPAFLEGRGLSGSRVLKINEDITLNLKKSSVLADEFLVRSYVDGILKHTYMDGSYLEEDLFHDEDAMASVTISDEEGLQVEGMIGDKLRIMPALEQERSSDGRVAHWLHEIPDSHEGLHNDYVMPERPYHNVTERAAKFDVYKVEKIYPELFVIVDSVFRHQFKTEKDMLKYLWRTFNAVNLRYLSIDHPRVQFIFRGIEILTPAKERFLKIKYNVHNGIDGVQSVYNLKDFVNEHKKDYGAYDIVYMVTGRNMYVQEDSSNMGFAFVAAVCGERKAGLGEDQANTYMGVRVMTHELGHVMGCPHDGLPGPPELGGAGSTHCPFDDGYLMSYHTDNLNQYRFSTCCNYLMSLMSWSPLGKCLHEKNAKSTIDRLTKKLPGEVVSRTTQCKKGFPDVYDTYFMR
;
A
#
# COMPACT_ATOMS: atom_id res chain seq x y z
N MET A 1 82.32 14.06 8.05
CA MET A 1 81.20 13.21 8.52
C MET A 1 79.95 13.69 7.82
N GLY A 2 79.49 12.97 6.80
CA GLY A 2 78.36 13.35 5.96
C GLY A 2 77.04 12.90 6.58
N VAL A 3 76.08 13.81 6.70
CA VAL A 3 74.73 13.55 7.19
C VAL A 3 73.85 13.17 5.99
N ILE A 4 73.27 11.97 6.03
CA ILE A 4 72.30 11.49 5.06
C ILE A 4 70.92 12.04 5.48
N PHE A 5 70.30 12.84 4.62
CA PHE A 5 68.89 13.24 4.77
C PHE A 5 68.02 12.29 3.94
N LEU A 6 67.18 11.51 4.63
CA LEU A 6 66.16 10.66 4.03
C LEU A 6 64.88 11.49 3.87
N VAL A 7 64.48 11.81 2.65
CA VAL A 7 63.19 12.47 2.37
C VAL A 7 62.15 11.39 2.08
N LEU A 8 61.25 11.16 3.04
CA LEU A 8 60.05 10.35 2.87
C LEU A 8 58.97 11.19 2.18
N VAL A 9 58.63 10.86 0.94
CA VAL A 9 57.47 11.42 0.23
C VAL A 9 56.25 10.56 0.56
N PHE A 10 55.34 11.09 1.38
CA PHE A 10 54.01 10.51 1.56
C PHE A 10 53.10 11.01 0.42
N ALA A 11 52.80 10.13 -0.54
CA ALA A 11 51.73 10.36 -1.50
C ALA A 11 50.39 9.97 -0.85
N THR A 12 49.62 10.95 -0.39
CA THR A 12 48.23 10.73 0.01
C THR A 12 47.37 10.62 -1.25
N PHE A 13 47.01 9.40 -1.65
CA PHE A 13 45.94 9.18 -2.61
C PHE A 13 44.60 9.43 -1.93
N SER A 14 44.13 10.68 -1.99
CA SER A 14 42.75 11.03 -1.65
C SER A 14 41.85 10.52 -2.78
N HIS A 15 41.30 9.31 -2.64
CA HIS A 15 40.16 8.90 -3.44
C HIS A 15 38.95 9.76 -3.05
N VAL A 16 38.77 10.88 -3.73
CA VAL A 16 37.51 11.62 -3.70
C VAL A 16 36.49 10.76 -4.43
N LEU A 17 35.74 9.97 -3.66
CA LEU A 17 34.46 9.42 -4.10
C LEU A 17 33.63 10.60 -4.62
N HIS A 18 33.50 10.69 -5.94
CA HIS A 18 32.55 11.58 -6.58
C HIS A 18 31.15 11.06 -6.26
N CYS A 19 30.63 11.41 -5.08
CA CYS A 19 29.20 11.34 -4.81
C CYS A 19 28.53 12.33 -5.76
N LYS A 20 27.98 11.84 -6.86
CA LYS A 20 27.07 12.61 -7.69
C LYS A 20 25.77 12.70 -6.89
N GLN A 21 25.55 13.82 -6.22
CA GLN A 21 24.25 14.12 -5.63
C GLN A 21 23.24 14.11 -6.78
N LEU A 22 22.35 13.10 -6.82
CA LEU A 22 21.16 13.18 -7.65
C LEU A 22 20.48 14.49 -7.21
N HIS A 23 20.22 15.38 -8.15
CA HIS A 23 19.55 16.65 -7.91
C HIS A 23 18.09 16.33 -7.58
N GLN A 24 17.82 15.82 -6.38
CA GLN A 24 16.47 15.76 -5.86
C GLN A 24 16.10 17.21 -5.53
N PRO A 25 14.97 17.72 -6.05
CA PRO A 25 14.54 19.07 -5.73
C PRO A 25 14.45 19.22 -4.21
N GLU A 26 14.92 20.37 -3.73
CA GLU A 26 14.96 20.60 -2.29
C GLU A 26 13.55 20.55 -1.71
N PRO A 27 13.38 19.91 -0.55
CA PRO A 27 12.08 19.85 0.10
C PRO A 27 11.59 21.25 0.45
N THR A 28 10.30 21.49 0.26
CA THR A 28 9.67 22.77 0.57
C THR A 28 9.08 22.75 1.96
N LEU A 29 9.37 23.76 2.78
CA LEU A 29 8.74 23.93 4.09
C LEU A 29 7.37 24.60 3.92
N VAL A 30 6.33 24.02 4.50
CA VAL A 30 4.93 24.51 4.43
C VAL A 30 4.27 24.52 5.81
N TYR A 31 3.16 25.26 5.93
CA TYR A 31 2.41 25.40 7.19
C TYR A 31 0.91 25.18 6.93
N PRO A 32 0.47 23.91 6.85
CA PRO A 32 -0.90 23.54 6.56
C PRO A 32 -1.89 24.17 7.54
N ALA A 33 -3.07 24.52 7.04
CA ALA A 33 -4.16 25.06 7.84
C ALA A 33 -5.51 24.66 7.24
N PHE A 34 -6.50 24.41 8.10
CA PHE A 34 -7.87 24.29 7.64
C PHE A 34 -8.41 25.66 7.23
N LEU A 35 -9.06 25.73 6.07
CA LEU A 35 -9.86 26.88 5.68
C LEU A 35 -11.23 26.76 6.39
N GLU A 36 -11.70 27.83 7.02
CA GLU A 36 -12.95 27.80 7.79
C GLU A 36 -14.14 27.33 6.94
N GLY A 37 -14.79 26.24 7.36
CA GLY A 37 -15.99 25.71 6.73
C GLY A 37 -16.12 24.20 6.94
N ARG A 38 -16.89 23.77 7.95
CA ARG A 38 -17.40 22.39 7.95
C ARG A 38 -18.40 22.30 6.81
N GLY A 39 -18.06 21.59 5.74
CA GLY A 39 -19.04 21.26 4.71
C GLY A 39 -20.22 20.49 5.32
N LEU A 40 -21.39 20.57 4.70
CA LEU A 40 -22.61 19.86 5.13
C LEU A 40 -22.43 18.33 5.24
N SER A 41 -21.36 17.78 4.66
CA SER A 41 -20.96 16.36 4.67
C SER A 41 -19.85 16.01 5.66
N GLY A 42 -19.32 16.97 6.45
CA GLY A 42 -18.14 16.76 7.30
C GLY A 42 -16.81 16.80 6.55
N SER A 43 -16.80 17.24 5.27
CA SER A 43 -15.58 17.51 4.51
C SER A 43 -14.79 18.65 5.14
N ARG A 44 -13.45 18.50 5.16
CA ARG A 44 -12.51 19.51 5.65
C ARG A 44 -11.67 20.01 4.47
N VAL A 45 -11.57 21.33 4.32
CA VAL A 45 -10.70 21.93 3.30
C VAL A 45 -9.36 22.27 3.94
N LEU A 46 -8.31 21.58 3.51
CA LEU A 46 -6.96 21.72 4.04
C LEU A 46 -6.09 22.45 3.01
N LYS A 47 -5.68 23.68 3.33
CA LYS A 47 -4.69 24.40 2.53
C LYS A 47 -3.29 23.99 2.96
N ILE A 48 -2.48 23.46 2.05
CA ILE A 48 -1.08 23.09 2.29
C ILE A 48 -0.17 24.30 1.99
N ASN A 49 -0.34 24.91 0.81
CA ASN A 49 0.33 26.13 0.36
C ASN A 49 -0.59 26.88 -0.62
N GLU A 50 -0.07 27.84 -1.40
CA GLU A 50 -0.89 28.60 -2.36
C GLU A 50 -1.40 27.76 -3.55
N ASP A 51 -0.68 26.68 -3.90
CA ASP A 51 -0.98 25.86 -5.08
C ASP A 51 -1.76 24.58 -4.75
N ILE A 52 -1.66 24.10 -3.50
CA ILE A 52 -2.19 22.81 -3.06
C ILE A 52 -3.23 23.04 -1.96
N THR A 53 -4.48 22.73 -2.29
CA THR A 53 -5.61 22.66 -1.36
C THR A 53 -6.31 21.32 -1.53
N LEU A 54 -6.56 20.63 -0.42
CA LEU A 54 -7.18 19.31 -0.39
C LEU A 54 -8.60 19.39 0.16
N ASN A 55 -9.55 18.77 -0.54
CA ASN A 55 -10.93 18.57 -0.17
C ASN A 55 -11.10 17.19 0.48
N LEU A 56 -10.86 17.14 1.78
CA LEU A 56 -10.71 15.88 2.50
C LEU A 56 -12.05 15.24 2.83
N LYS A 57 -12.16 13.95 2.49
CA LYS A 57 -13.22 13.02 2.89
C LYS A 57 -12.62 11.92 3.77
N LYS A 58 -13.42 11.37 4.70
CA LYS A 58 -13.02 10.20 5.48
C LYS A 58 -12.82 9.00 4.56
N SER A 59 -11.75 8.25 4.77
CA SER A 59 -11.51 6.99 4.07
C SER A 59 -12.10 5.82 4.85
N SER A 60 -12.47 4.75 4.14
CA SER A 60 -12.77 3.46 4.76
C SER A 60 -12.23 2.34 3.88
N VAL A 61 -11.14 1.73 4.33
CA VAL A 61 -10.35 0.75 3.55
C VAL A 61 -9.94 -0.47 4.36
N LEU A 62 -9.96 -0.36 5.69
CA LEU A 62 -9.63 -1.47 6.57
C LEU A 62 -10.88 -2.32 6.79
N ALA A 63 -10.69 -3.62 7.01
CA ALA A 63 -11.78 -4.45 7.51
C ALA A 63 -12.15 -4.04 8.95
N ASP A 64 -13.44 -4.18 9.31
CA ASP A 64 -13.94 -3.98 10.69
C ASP A 64 -13.01 -4.64 11.74
N GLU A 65 -12.51 -5.84 11.44
CA GLU A 65 -11.45 -6.50 12.20
C GLU A 65 -10.18 -6.56 11.34
N PHE A 66 -9.14 -5.88 11.80
CA PHE A 66 -7.81 -5.87 11.20
C PHE A 66 -6.86 -6.79 11.97
N LEU A 67 -6.30 -7.80 11.29
CA LEU A 67 -5.39 -8.76 11.91
C LEU A 67 -3.93 -8.33 11.74
N VAL A 68 -3.18 -8.24 12.83
CA VAL A 68 -1.71 -8.14 12.82
C VAL A 68 -1.12 -9.44 13.34
N ARG A 69 -0.37 -10.13 12.49
CA ARG A 69 0.45 -11.29 12.84
C ARG A 69 1.90 -10.86 13.03
N SER A 70 2.46 -11.11 14.20
CA SER A 70 3.87 -10.86 14.51
C SER A 70 4.45 -11.99 15.34
N TYR A 71 5.73 -11.94 15.67
CA TYR A 71 6.42 -13.03 16.36
C TYR A 71 7.11 -12.53 17.62
N VAL A 72 6.91 -13.23 18.73
CA VAL A 72 7.61 -13.00 20.00
C VAL A 72 8.30 -14.30 20.38
N ASP A 73 9.63 -14.28 20.49
CA ASP A 73 10.46 -15.48 20.77
C ASP A 73 10.19 -16.65 19.80
N GLY A 74 9.92 -16.33 18.53
CA GLY A 74 9.61 -17.29 17.48
C GLY A 74 8.18 -17.83 17.50
N ILE A 75 7.37 -17.45 18.49
CA ILE A 75 5.96 -17.82 18.61
C ILE A 75 5.09 -16.80 17.89
N LEU A 76 4.20 -17.30 17.02
CA LEU A 76 3.23 -16.48 16.29
C LEU A 76 2.21 -15.87 17.27
N LYS A 77 2.10 -14.54 17.23
CA LYS A 77 1.14 -13.74 17.97
C LYS A 77 0.11 -13.16 17.02
N HIS A 78 -1.17 -13.37 17.33
CA HIS A 78 -2.28 -12.70 16.65
C HIS A 78 -2.75 -11.51 17.48
N THR A 79 -2.81 -10.33 16.86
CA THR A 79 -3.38 -9.12 17.44
C THR A 79 -4.53 -8.66 16.55
N TYR A 80 -5.75 -8.70 17.07
CA TYR A 80 -6.94 -8.22 16.37
C TYR A 80 -7.22 -6.79 16.80
N MET A 81 -7.41 -5.90 15.85
CA MET A 81 -7.67 -4.48 16.05
C MET A 81 -8.98 -4.09 15.37
N ASP A 82 -9.67 -3.07 15.92
CA ASP A 82 -10.86 -2.51 15.30
C ASP A 82 -10.45 -1.57 14.16
N GLY A 83 -10.70 -1.98 12.91
CA GLY A 83 -10.30 -1.21 11.73
C GLY A 83 -10.94 0.17 11.67
N SER A 84 -12.17 0.32 12.18
CA SER A 84 -12.87 1.61 12.18
C SER A 84 -12.19 2.65 13.08
N TYR A 85 -11.55 2.19 14.17
CA TYR A 85 -10.73 3.04 15.02
C TYR A 85 -9.38 3.36 14.38
N LEU A 86 -8.78 2.40 13.67
CA LEU A 86 -7.48 2.58 13.02
C LEU A 86 -7.53 3.57 11.85
N GLU A 87 -8.66 3.69 11.16
CA GLU A 87 -8.86 4.64 10.06
C GLU A 87 -9.51 5.97 10.50
N GLU A 88 -9.72 6.19 11.81
CA GLU A 88 -10.36 7.41 12.30
C GLU A 88 -9.60 8.67 11.87
N ASP A 89 -8.27 8.64 11.76
CA ASP A 89 -7.49 9.80 11.32
C ASP A 89 -7.18 9.81 9.81
N LEU A 90 -7.69 8.84 9.04
CA LEU A 90 -7.38 8.66 7.62
C LEU A 90 -8.38 9.39 6.70
N PHE A 91 -7.83 10.16 5.77
CA PHE A 91 -8.59 10.96 4.82
C PHE A 91 -8.02 10.82 3.41
N HIS A 92 -8.85 11.13 2.41
CA HIS A 92 -8.45 11.25 1.02
C HIS A 92 -9.06 12.47 0.33
N ASP A 93 -8.43 12.85 -0.77
CA ASP A 93 -9.00 13.71 -1.81
C ASP A 93 -8.92 12.93 -3.13
N GLU A 94 -10.06 12.69 -3.76
CA GLU A 94 -10.16 11.92 -5.01
C GLU A 94 -9.55 12.69 -6.20
N ASP A 95 -9.75 14.00 -6.27
CA ASP A 95 -9.30 14.83 -7.38
C ASP A 95 -7.78 15.06 -7.31
N ALA A 96 -7.29 15.34 -6.10
CA ALA A 96 -5.86 15.48 -5.83
C ALA A 96 -5.14 14.14 -5.66
N MET A 97 -5.88 13.01 -5.72
CA MET A 97 -5.30 11.67 -5.58
C MET A 97 -4.47 11.51 -4.29
N ALA A 98 -4.93 12.16 -3.22
CA ALA A 98 -4.20 12.30 -1.97
C ALA A 98 -4.73 11.34 -0.90
N SER A 99 -3.82 10.83 -0.06
CA SER A 99 -4.11 9.95 1.06
C SER A 99 -3.28 10.39 2.26
N VAL A 100 -3.94 10.92 3.30
CA VAL A 100 -3.27 11.56 4.44
C VAL A 100 -3.91 11.16 5.75
N THR A 101 -3.09 11.07 6.80
CA THR A 101 -3.57 11.04 8.19
C THR A 101 -3.43 12.42 8.81
N ILE A 102 -4.41 12.80 9.63
CA ILE A 102 -4.42 14.10 10.33
C ILE A 102 -4.51 13.89 11.84
N SER A 103 -3.58 14.51 12.58
CA SER A 103 -3.62 14.61 14.04
C SER A 103 -3.70 16.07 14.47
N ASP A 104 -4.51 16.35 15.49
CA ASP A 104 -4.65 17.68 16.10
C ASP A 104 -4.06 17.72 17.53
N GLU A 105 -3.38 16.66 18.00
CA GLU A 105 -2.92 16.50 19.40
C GLU A 105 -1.91 17.57 19.85
N GLU A 106 -0.93 17.90 19.00
CA GLU A 106 0.12 18.89 19.29
C GLU A 106 0.13 20.01 18.24
N GLY A 107 -1.08 20.41 17.82
CA GLY A 107 -1.30 21.23 16.62
C GLY A 107 -1.49 20.36 15.38
N LEU A 108 -1.93 20.99 14.29
CA LEU A 108 -2.28 20.30 13.05
C LEU A 108 -1.05 19.60 12.44
N GLN A 109 -1.07 18.28 12.44
CA GLN A 109 -0.08 17.41 11.83
C GLN A 109 -0.72 16.65 10.68
N VAL A 110 -0.05 16.62 9.53
CA VAL A 110 -0.53 16.02 8.29
C VAL A 110 0.60 15.17 7.76
N GLU A 111 0.31 13.90 7.51
CA GLU A 111 1.31 12.96 6.99
C GLU A 111 0.67 12.09 5.91
N GLY A 112 1.32 11.95 4.76
CA GLY A 112 0.80 11.15 3.66
C GLY A 112 1.32 11.58 2.31
N MET A 113 0.58 11.22 1.27
CA MET A 113 0.90 11.52 -0.12
C MET A 113 -0.17 12.38 -0.81
N ILE A 114 0.26 13.11 -1.82
CA ILE A 114 -0.54 14.02 -2.64
C ILE A 114 -0.19 13.74 -4.11
N GLY A 115 -1.10 13.11 -4.85
CA GLY A 115 -0.77 12.55 -6.17
C GLY A 115 0.32 11.47 -6.08
N ASP A 116 1.15 11.34 -7.12
CA ASP A 116 2.28 10.37 -7.19
C ASP A 116 3.60 11.11 -7.11
N LYS A 117 3.55 12.45 -7.02
CA LYS A 117 4.74 13.29 -7.02
C LYS A 117 5.10 13.81 -5.66
N LEU A 118 4.15 14.00 -4.75
CA LEU A 118 4.41 14.73 -3.51
C LEU A 118 4.02 13.90 -2.29
N ARG A 119 4.82 14.05 -1.23
CA ARG A 119 4.49 13.58 0.12
C ARG A 119 4.71 14.68 1.13
N ILE A 120 3.87 14.67 2.16
CA ILE A 120 3.90 15.62 3.27
C ILE A 120 4.20 14.88 4.57
N MET A 121 5.05 15.47 5.41
CA MET A 121 5.33 14.95 6.75
C MET A 121 5.62 16.08 7.75
N PRO A 122 5.29 15.92 9.05
CA PRO A 122 5.61 16.91 10.07
C PRO A 122 7.13 17.16 10.18
N ALA A 123 7.52 18.43 10.23
CA ALA A 123 8.90 18.89 10.41
C ALA A 123 9.10 19.34 11.86
N LEU A 124 9.02 18.41 12.81
CA LEU A 124 8.98 18.73 14.25
C LEU A 124 10.25 19.43 14.78
N GLU A 125 11.35 19.33 14.05
CA GLU A 125 12.63 20.01 14.36
C GLU A 125 12.67 21.47 13.87
N GLN A 126 11.67 21.91 13.10
CA GLN A 126 11.60 23.27 12.55
C GLN A 126 10.77 24.19 13.42
N GLU A 127 11.06 25.49 13.33
CA GLU A 127 10.29 26.50 14.05
C GLU A 127 8.83 26.53 13.55
N ARG A 128 7.92 26.63 14.51
CA ARG A 128 6.52 26.94 14.23
C ARG A 128 6.41 28.31 13.56
N SER A 129 5.37 28.50 12.77
CA SER A 129 5.07 29.82 12.21
C SER A 129 4.77 30.84 13.33
N SER A 130 4.76 32.13 13.00
CA SER A 130 4.44 33.20 13.94
C SER A 130 3.05 33.08 14.59
N ASP A 131 2.11 32.40 13.93
CA ASP A 131 0.77 32.08 14.44
C ASP A 131 0.66 30.68 15.08
N GLY A 132 1.78 29.99 15.29
CA GLY A 132 1.87 28.75 16.06
C GLY A 132 1.62 27.45 15.28
N ARG A 133 1.49 27.51 13.95
CA ARG A 133 1.29 26.32 13.10
C ARG A 133 2.55 25.45 13.09
N VAL A 134 2.32 24.14 13.11
CA VAL A 134 3.38 23.14 12.94
C VAL A 134 3.89 23.22 11.51
N ALA A 135 5.22 23.15 11.35
CA ALA A 135 5.85 23.11 10.04
C ALA A 135 5.81 21.69 9.46
N HIS A 136 5.76 21.59 8.12
CA HIS A 136 5.78 20.32 7.40
C HIS A 136 6.76 20.39 6.24
N TRP A 137 7.39 19.26 5.95
CA TRP A 137 8.16 19.09 4.72
C TRP A 137 7.27 18.54 3.62
N LEU A 138 7.33 19.18 2.46
CA LEU A 138 6.80 18.68 1.21
C LEU A 138 7.98 18.15 0.38
N HIS A 139 8.00 16.85 0.13
CA HIS A 139 9.03 16.16 -0.62
C HIS A 139 8.47 15.60 -1.91
N GLU A 140 9.33 15.44 -2.91
CA GLU A 140 9.01 14.58 -4.04
C GLU A 140 9.05 13.09 -3.64
N ILE A 141 8.12 12.33 -4.22
CA ILE A 141 8.15 10.86 -4.20
C ILE A 141 9.20 10.42 -5.23
N PRO A 142 10.16 9.56 -4.87
CA PRO A 142 11.16 9.05 -5.79
C PRO A 142 10.51 8.39 -6.99
N ASP A 143 11.00 8.76 -8.17
CA ASP A 143 10.63 8.15 -9.44
C ASP A 143 10.83 6.62 -9.39
N SER A 144 9.76 5.87 -9.67
CA SER A 144 9.81 4.43 -9.93
C SER A 144 9.93 4.11 -11.43
N HIS A 145 10.44 5.07 -12.22
CA HIS A 145 10.26 5.18 -13.68
C HIS A 145 10.86 4.01 -14.48
N GLU A 146 11.79 3.25 -13.90
CA GLU A 146 12.53 2.23 -14.66
C GLU A 146 12.12 0.79 -14.32
N GLY A 147 11.11 0.59 -13.47
CA GLY A 147 11.09 -0.61 -12.64
C GLY A 147 10.01 -1.65 -12.77
N LEU A 148 9.45 -1.91 -13.95
CA LEU A 148 8.39 -2.92 -14.10
C LEU A 148 8.52 -3.75 -15.40
N HIS A 149 9.74 -3.88 -15.92
CA HIS A 149 10.03 -4.65 -17.14
C HIS A 149 9.93 -6.17 -16.95
N ASN A 150 9.02 -6.84 -17.66
CA ASN A 150 8.81 -8.29 -17.55
C ASN A 150 8.54 -8.75 -16.09
N ASP A 151 7.79 -7.93 -15.35
CA ASP A 151 7.36 -8.09 -13.96
C ASP A 151 6.17 -9.06 -13.79
N TYR A 152 5.81 -9.82 -14.81
CA TYR A 152 4.63 -10.68 -14.72
C TYR A 152 4.85 -12.08 -15.27
N VAL A 153 4.11 -13.03 -14.70
CA VAL A 153 3.98 -14.39 -15.22
C VAL A 153 2.57 -14.60 -15.76
N MET A 154 2.48 -14.87 -17.07
CA MET A 154 1.25 -15.32 -17.69
C MET A 154 0.90 -16.75 -17.26
N PRO A 155 -0.40 -17.08 -17.18
CA PRO A 155 -0.84 -18.46 -16.99
C PRO A 155 -0.30 -19.39 -18.09
N GLU A 156 0.20 -20.57 -17.68
CA GLU A 156 0.86 -21.52 -18.58
C GLU A 156 -0.12 -22.33 -19.44
N ARG A 157 -1.40 -22.45 -19.06
CA ARG A 157 -2.42 -23.25 -19.76
C ARG A 157 -3.86 -22.77 -19.46
N PRO A 158 -4.80 -22.94 -20.42
CA PRO A 158 -6.22 -22.75 -20.17
C PRO A 158 -6.67 -23.58 -18.97
N TYR A 159 -7.33 -22.94 -18.00
CA TYR A 159 -7.87 -23.60 -16.83
C TYR A 159 -9.02 -24.55 -17.25
N HIS A 160 -8.75 -25.86 -17.33
CA HIS A 160 -9.74 -26.86 -17.80
C HIS A 160 -10.65 -27.45 -16.71
N ASN A 161 -10.50 -27.05 -15.44
CA ASN A 161 -11.27 -27.61 -14.33
C ASN A 161 -12.14 -26.56 -13.64
N VAL A 162 -13.03 -25.91 -14.40
CA VAL A 162 -14.16 -25.20 -13.82
C VAL A 162 -15.36 -26.14 -13.84
N THR A 163 -15.73 -26.68 -12.68
CA THR A 163 -17.03 -27.35 -12.57
C THR A 163 -18.11 -26.28 -12.63
N GLU A 164 -18.86 -26.28 -13.72
CA GLU A 164 -19.97 -25.35 -13.99
C GLU A 164 -21.12 -25.63 -13.01
N ARG A 165 -21.04 -25.05 -11.82
CA ARG A 165 -22.18 -24.93 -10.88
C ARG A 165 -22.20 -23.53 -10.27
N ALA A 166 -22.40 -22.53 -11.11
CA ALA A 166 -22.87 -21.22 -10.67
C ALA A 166 -24.34 -21.07 -11.08
N ALA A 167 -25.25 -21.59 -10.25
CA ALA A 167 -26.67 -21.29 -10.38
C ALA A 167 -27.09 -20.29 -9.30
N LYS A 168 -27.70 -19.17 -9.73
CA LYS A 168 -28.45 -18.10 -9.03
C LYS A 168 -27.81 -16.72 -8.80
N PHE A 169 -26.51 -16.49 -9.00
CA PHE A 169 -25.91 -15.16 -8.83
C PHE A 169 -25.49 -14.57 -10.18
N ASP A 170 -26.06 -13.41 -10.52
CA ASP A 170 -25.78 -12.70 -11.77
C ASP A 170 -24.58 -11.77 -11.58
N VAL A 171 -23.37 -12.33 -11.77
CA VAL A 171 -22.09 -11.61 -11.60
C VAL A 171 -21.99 -10.35 -12.46
N TYR A 172 -22.72 -10.29 -13.59
CA TYR A 172 -22.71 -9.16 -14.51
C TYR A 172 -23.46 -7.93 -13.98
N LYS A 173 -24.31 -8.11 -12.95
CA LYS A 173 -25.05 -7.02 -12.31
C LYS A 173 -24.37 -6.47 -11.06
N VAL A 174 -23.21 -7.01 -10.69
CA VAL A 174 -22.47 -6.52 -9.54
C VAL A 174 -21.85 -5.17 -9.90
N GLU A 175 -22.25 -4.12 -9.18
CA GLU A 175 -21.75 -2.76 -9.41
C GLU A 175 -20.38 -2.51 -8.80
N LYS A 176 -20.03 -3.28 -7.76
CA LYS A 176 -18.80 -3.11 -7.00
C LYS A 176 -18.38 -4.41 -6.33
N ILE A 177 -17.10 -4.74 -6.43
CA ILE A 177 -16.47 -5.88 -5.75
C ILE A 177 -15.50 -5.39 -4.68
N TYR A 178 -15.25 -6.26 -3.71
CA TYR A 178 -14.42 -5.94 -2.54
C TYR A 178 -13.31 -6.99 -2.32
N PRO A 179 -12.28 -7.04 -3.20
CA PRO A 179 -11.22 -8.04 -3.07
C PRO A 179 -10.52 -7.94 -1.71
N GLU A 180 -10.49 -9.04 -0.97
CA GLU A 180 -9.91 -9.10 0.38
C GLU A 180 -8.40 -9.37 0.30
N LEU A 181 -7.59 -8.34 0.62
CA LEU A 181 -6.12 -8.41 0.58
C LEU A 181 -5.53 -8.69 1.96
N PHE A 182 -4.58 -9.62 2.03
CA PHE A 182 -3.69 -9.80 3.19
C PHE A 182 -2.24 -9.48 2.81
N VAL A 183 -1.59 -8.64 3.60
CA VAL A 183 -0.23 -8.17 3.30
C VAL A 183 0.81 -8.96 4.10
N ILE A 184 1.91 -9.32 3.49
CA ILE A 184 3.09 -9.87 4.16
C ILE A 184 4.20 -8.83 4.08
N VAL A 185 4.93 -8.61 5.17
CA VAL A 185 6.04 -7.68 5.24
C VAL A 185 7.29 -8.43 5.65
N ASP A 186 8.40 -8.21 4.94
CA ASP A 186 9.69 -8.74 5.34
C ASP A 186 10.34 -7.92 6.46
N SER A 187 11.32 -8.54 7.10
CA SER A 187 12.08 -7.94 8.19
C SER A 187 12.84 -6.68 7.73
N VAL A 188 13.33 -6.66 6.48
CA VAL A 188 14.08 -5.53 5.93
C VAL A 188 13.21 -4.28 5.86
N PHE A 189 12.00 -4.36 5.30
CA PHE A 189 11.04 -3.27 5.27
C PHE A 189 10.64 -2.86 6.68
N ARG A 190 10.30 -3.82 7.55
CA ARG A 190 9.94 -3.55 8.95
C ARG A 190 11.03 -2.76 9.68
N HIS A 191 12.31 -3.07 9.45
CA HIS A 191 13.44 -2.42 10.11
C HIS A 191 13.66 -0.96 9.69
N GLN A 192 13.03 -0.49 8.61
CA GLN A 192 13.10 0.91 8.20
C GLN A 192 12.23 1.84 9.07
N PHE A 193 11.31 1.28 9.88
CA PHE A 193 10.41 2.03 10.76
C PHE A 193 10.84 1.95 12.22
N LYS A 194 10.71 3.07 12.93
CA LYS A 194 10.98 3.17 14.37
C LYS A 194 10.07 2.22 15.16
N THR A 195 8.77 2.23 14.88
CA THR A 195 7.78 1.38 15.56
C THR A 195 6.92 0.60 14.57
N GLU A 196 6.26 -0.45 15.07
CA GLU A 196 5.25 -1.20 14.31
C GLU A 196 4.08 -0.29 13.91
N LYS A 197 3.67 0.61 14.81
CA LYS A 197 2.59 1.57 14.57
C LYS A 197 2.89 2.50 13.39
N ASP A 198 4.13 2.98 13.28
CA ASP A 198 4.53 3.88 12.17
C ASP A 198 4.43 3.16 10.82
N MET A 199 4.89 1.91 10.76
CA MET A 199 4.79 1.07 9.56
C MET A 199 3.32 0.81 9.20
N LEU A 200 2.48 0.47 10.18
CA LEU A 200 1.05 0.21 9.95
C LEU A 200 0.35 1.46 9.40
N LYS A 201 0.55 2.63 10.02
CA LYS A 201 -0.03 3.89 9.53
C LYS A 201 0.43 4.23 8.11
N TYR A 202 1.71 4.02 7.82
CA TYR A 202 2.25 4.17 6.46
C TYR A 202 1.53 3.26 5.46
N LEU A 203 1.41 1.97 5.77
CA LEU A 203 0.75 1.00 4.89
C LEU A 203 -0.75 1.26 4.73
N TRP A 204 -1.46 1.76 5.74
CA TRP A 204 -2.87 2.15 5.61
C TRP A 204 -3.05 3.32 4.64
N ARG A 205 -2.17 4.32 4.70
CA ARG A 205 -2.16 5.43 3.73
C ARG A 205 -1.82 4.95 2.32
N THR A 206 -0.81 4.08 2.19
CA THR A 206 -0.42 3.45 0.92
C THR A 206 -1.60 2.70 0.31
N PHE A 207 -2.25 1.83 1.08
CA PHE A 207 -3.38 1.04 0.62
C PHE A 207 -4.60 1.89 0.25
N ASN A 208 -4.86 2.96 1.01
CA ASN A 208 -5.90 3.92 0.66
C ASN A 208 -5.59 4.64 -0.67
N ALA A 209 -4.34 5.02 -0.91
CA ALA A 209 -3.93 5.60 -2.18
C ALA A 209 -4.04 4.61 -3.36
N VAL A 210 -3.70 3.33 -3.13
CA VAL A 210 -3.93 2.26 -4.12
C VAL A 210 -5.41 2.24 -4.53
N ASN A 211 -6.35 2.25 -3.57
CA ASN A 211 -7.78 2.30 -3.89
C ASN A 211 -8.19 3.54 -4.71
N LEU A 212 -7.54 4.70 -4.53
CA LEU A 212 -7.79 5.90 -5.36
C LEU A 212 -7.39 5.67 -6.82
N ARG A 213 -6.28 4.95 -7.08
CA ARG A 213 -5.84 4.62 -8.44
C ARG A 213 -6.81 3.66 -9.16
N TYR A 214 -7.58 2.87 -8.42
CA TYR A 214 -8.60 1.97 -8.94
C TYR A 214 -9.95 2.66 -9.24
N LEU A 215 -10.11 3.96 -8.97
CA LEU A 215 -11.35 4.69 -9.30
C LEU A 215 -11.65 4.74 -10.80
N SER A 216 -10.64 4.50 -11.66
CA SER A 216 -10.84 4.39 -13.11
C SER A 216 -11.41 3.05 -13.57
N ILE A 217 -11.50 2.06 -12.68
CA ILE A 217 -12.09 0.75 -12.96
C ILE A 217 -13.58 0.80 -12.65
N ASP A 218 -14.38 0.35 -13.60
CA ASP A 218 -15.83 0.43 -13.55
C ASP A 218 -16.46 -0.81 -14.21
N HIS A 219 -17.62 -1.23 -13.72
CA HIS A 219 -18.32 -2.46 -14.14
C HIS A 219 -17.51 -3.78 -13.97
N PRO A 220 -17.29 -4.27 -12.75
CA PRO A 220 -17.62 -3.65 -11.48
C PRO A 220 -16.54 -2.64 -11.03
N ARG A 221 -16.94 -1.65 -10.23
CA ARG A 221 -15.97 -0.86 -9.46
C ARG A 221 -15.18 -1.76 -8.53
N VAL A 222 -13.92 -1.42 -8.28
CA VAL A 222 -13.04 -2.19 -7.40
C VAL A 222 -12.70 -1.36 -6.16
N GLN A 223 -12.86 -1.94 -4.97
CA GLN A 223 -12.30 -1.40 -3.74
C GLN A 223 -11.70 -2.55 -2.94
N PHE A 224 -10.38 -2.61 -2.87
CA PHE A 224 -9.71 -3.60 -2.03
C PHE A 224 -10.01 -3.33 -0.55
N ILE A 225 -10.16 -4.41 0.21
CA ILE A 225 -10.31 -4.37 1.66
C ILE A 225 -9.03 -4.89 2.30
N PHE A 226 -8.38 -4.07 3.11
CA PHE A 226 -7.16 -4.46 3.81
C PHE A 226 -7.54 -5.28 5.04
N ARG A 227 -7.37 -6.60 4.97
CA ARG A 227 -7.79 -7.51 6.04
C ARG A 227 -6.79 -7.60 7.20
N GLY A 228 -5.51 -7.39 6.91
CA GLY A 228 -4.48 -7.60 7.90
C GLY A 228 -3.11 -7.76 7.29
N ILE A 229 -2.14 -7.91 8.17
CA ILE A 229 -0.72 -7.99 7.85
C ILE A 229 -0.05 -9.12 8.64
N GLU A 230 0.97 -9.73 8.05
CA GLU A 230 1.95 -10.52 8.75
C GLU A 230 3.36 -9.95 8.61
N ILE A 231 4.00 -9.71 9.75
CA ILE A 231 5.36 -9.19 9.84
C ILE A 231 6.30 -10.38 10.05
N LEU A 232 7.05 -10.74 9.01
CA LEU A 232 7.94 -11.88 9.05
C LEU A 232 9.22 -11.58 9.84
N THR A 233 9.77 -12.64 10.43
CA THR A 233 11.14 -12.63 10.96
C THR A 233 12.12 -13.08 9.87
N PRO A 234 13.43 -12.79 10.00
CA PRO A 234 14.45 -13.30 9.08
C PRO A 234 14.43 -14.83 8.90
N ALA A 235 13.96 -15.58 9.91
CA ALA A 235 13.83 -17.03 9.82
C ALA A 235 12.63 -17.48 8.97
N LYS A 236 11.56 -16.68 8.95
CA LYS A 236 10.30 -16.99 8.24
C LYS A 236 10.31 -16.52 6.79
N GLU A 237 11.06 -15.48 6.47
CA GLU A 237 11.20 -14.99 5.08
C GLU A 237 12.23 -15.76 4.24
N ARG A 238 12.77 -16.89 4.73
CA ARG A 238 13.80 -17.69 4.04
C ARG A 238 13.38 -18.27 2.69
N PHE A 239 12.08 -18.24 2.38
CA PHE A 239 11.58 -18.60 1.07
C PHE A 239 11.99 -17.55 0.00
N LEU A 240 12.30 -16.31 0.37
CA LEU A 240 12.83 -15.33 -0.58
C LEU A 240 14.17 -15.80 -1.15
N LYS A 241 14.33 -15.67 -2.47
CA LYS A 241 15.57 -16.06 -3.14
C LYS A 241 16.58 -14.93 -3.07
N ILE A 242 17.45 -14.95 -2.05
CA ILE A 242 18.50 -13.94 -1.87
C ILE A 242 19.56 -14.02 -2.98
N LYS A 243 19.90 -12.87 -3.58
CA LYS A 243 21.07 -12.71 -4.45
C LYS A 243 22.27 -12.25 -3.64
N TYR A 244 23.21 -13.17 -3.39
CA TYR A 244 24.38 -12.91 -2.54
C TYR A 244 25.46 -12.03 -3.18
N ASN A 245 25.41 -11.83 -4.50
CA ASN A 245 26.37 -11.02 -5.26
C ASN A 245 26.03 -9.52 -5.25
N VAL A 246 24.90 -9.13 -4.66
CA VAL A 246 24.43 -7.73 -4.59
C VAL A 246 23.99 -7.40 -3.17
N HIS A 247 24.05 -6.12 -2.81
CA HIS A 247 23.61 -5.68 -1.50
C HIS A 247 22.08 -5.73 -1.41
N ASN A 248 21.55 -6.37 -0.36
CA ASN A 248 20.12 -6.40 -0.06
C ASN A 248 19.22 -6.87 -1.22
N GLY A 249 19.72 -7.76 -2.10
CA GLY A 249 19.03 -8.14 -3.32
C GLY A 249 18.27 -9.46 -3.24
N ILE A 250 17.17 -9.56 -3.98
CA ILE A 250 16.42 -10.80 -4.24
C ILE A 250 16.25 -11.04 -5.73
N ASP A 251 16.13 -12.30 -6.12
CA ASP A 251 15.64 -12.69 -7.44
C ASP A 251 14.11 -12.58 -7.44
N GLY A 252 13.56 -11.64 -8.20
CA GLY A 252 12.12 -11.33 -8.21
C GLY A 252 11.27 -12.50 -8.68
N VAL A 253 11.66 -13.12 -9.79
CA VAL A 253 10.94 -14.26 -10.38
C VAL A 253 10.92 -15.42 -9.39
N GLN A 254 12.08 -15.87 -8.92
CA GLN A 254 12.11 -17.01 -8.00
C GLN A 254 11.42 -16.69 -6.67
N SER A 255 11.50 -15.45 -6.19
CA SER A 255 10.86 -15.04 -4.94
C SER A 255 9.34 -15.01 -5.02
N VAL A 256 8.73 -14.56 -6.12
CA VAL A 256 7.27 -14.57 -6.26
C VAL A 256 6.72 -16.01 -6.40
N TYR A 257 7.45 -16.90 -7.07
CA TYR A 257 7.12 -18.34 -7.11
C TYR A 257 7.21 -18.98 -5.73
N ASN A 258 8.27 -18.66 -4.97
CA ASN A 258 8.42 -19.17 -3.61
C ASN A 258 7.37 -18.59 -2.65
N LEU A 259 6.96 -17.33 -2.83
CA LEU A 259 5.86 -16.71 -2.09
C LEU A 259 4.53 -17.44 -2.38
N LYS A 260 4.26 -17.72 -3.66
CA LYS A 260 3.10 -18.53 -4.07
C LYS A 260 3.11 -19.89 -3.37
N ASP A 261 4.22 -20.61 -3.39
CA ASP A 261 4.32 -21.93 -2.74
C ASP A 261 4.14 -21.81 -1.21
N PHE A 262 4.79 -20.82 -0.58
CA PHE A 262 4.62 -20.53 0.84
C PHE A 262 3.16 -20.28 1.21
N VAL A 263 2.42 -19.45 0.46
CA VAL A 263 1.00 -19.17 0.65
C VAL A 263 0.15 -20.46 0.53
N ASN A 264 0.48 -21.33 -0.43
CA ASN A 264 -0.23 -22.59 -0.65
C ASN A 264 0.10 -23.69 0.37
N GLU A 265 1.29 -23.67 0.97
CA GLU A 265 1.63 -24.57 2.08
C GLU A 265 0.91 -24.15 3.37
N HIS A 266 0.64 -22.85 3.52
CA HIS A 266 0.01 -22.25 4.70
C HIS A 266 -1.46 -21.85 4.42
N LYS A 267 -2.23 -22.72 3.74
CA LYS A 267 -3.66 -22.45 3.41
C LYS A 267 -4.54 -22.14 4.62
N LYS A 268 -4.19 -22.61 5.83
CA LYS A 268 -4.92 -22.25 7.07
C LYS A 268 -4.80 -20.77 7.39
N ASP A 269 -3.67 -20.16 7.04
CA ASP A 269 -3.31 -18.81 7.41
C ASP A 269 -3.70 -17.80 6.33
N TYR A 270 -3.65 -18.20 5.05
CA TYR A 270 -3.86 -17.32 3.90
C TYR A 270 -4.98 -17.75 2.94
N GLY A 271 -5.56 -18.94 3.13
CA GLY A 271 -6.53 -19.52 2.22
C GLY A 271 -7.81 -18.69 2.07
N ALA A 272 -8.20 -17.97 3.13
CA ALA A 272 -9.42 -17.18 3.18
C ALA A 272 -9.35 -15.81 2.48
N TYR A 273 -8.18 -15.35 2.05
CA TYR A 273 -8.01 -14.06 1.37
C TYR A 273 -8.03 -14.25 -0.14
N ASP A 274 -8.53 -13.26 -0.87
CA ASP A 274 -8.63 -13.33 -2.34
C ASP A 274 -7.25 -13.16 -2.98
N ILE A 275 -6.40 -12.35 -2.35
CA ILE A 275 -5.05 -12.00 -2.76
C ILE A 275 -4.13 -11.92 -1.53
N VAL A 276 -2.88 -12.37 -1.69
CA VAL A 276 -1.78 -12.10 -0.75
C VAL A 276 -0.76 -11.21 -1.45
N TYR A 277 -0.36 -10.12 -0.83
CA TYR A 277 0.67 -9.24 -1.39
C TYR A 277 1.84 -9.09 -0.43
N MET A 278 3.06 -9.27 -0.91
CA MET A 278 4.25 -9.08 -0.10
C MET A 278 4.91 -7.73 -0.40
N VAL A 279 5.11 -6.93 0.65
CA VAL A 279 5.94 -5.72 0.60
C VAL A 279 7.35 -6.10 1.09
N THR A 280 8.36 -5.78 0.29
CA THR A 280 9.76 -6.03 0.64
C THR A 280 10.55 -4.73 0.65
N GLY A 281 11.51 -4.63 1.58
CA GLY A 281 12.49 -3.55 1.61
C GLY A 281 13.78 -3.93 0.88
N ARG A 282 13.76 -5.02 0.12
CA ARG A 282 14.90 -5.58 -0.62
C ARG A 282 14.81 -5.14 -2.07
N ASN A 283 15.95 -4.93 -2.69
CA ASN A 283 16.03 -4.59 -4.10
C ASN A 283 15.78 -5.87 -4.92
N MET A 284 14.82 -5.82 -5.81
CA MET A 284 14.41 -6.91 -6.66
C MET A 284 15.23 -6.85 -7.95
N TYR A 285 15.67 -8.03 -8.36
CA TYR A 285 16.43 -8.23 -9.59
C TYR A 285 15.69 -9.24 -10.45
N VAL A 286 15.50 -8.91 -11.72
CA VAL A 286 15.11 -9.87 -12.75
C VAL A 286 16.32 -10.09 -13.63
N GLN A 287 16.88 -11.29 -13.56
CA GLN A 287 18.21 -11.57 -14.10
C GLN A 287 19.24 -10.62 -13.45
N GLU A 288 19.97 -9.83 -14.24
CA GLU A 288 20.95 -8.84 -13.74
C GLU A 288 20.40 -7.41 -13.69
N ASP A 289 19.12 -7.22 -14.02
CA ASP A 289 18.46 -5.92 -14.00
C ASP A 289 17.81 -5.67 -12.63
N SER A 290 18.21 -4.59 -11.97
CA SER A 290 17.72 -4.16 -10.66
C SER A 290 16.65 -3.09 -10.74
N SER A 291 16.21 -2.74 -11.95
CA SER A 291 15.21 -1.70 -12.11
C SER A 291 13.86 -2.20 -11.60
N ASN A 292 13.55 -3.48 -11.84
CA ASN A 292 12.29 -4.12 -11.45
C ASN A 292 12.00 -4.02 -9.96
N MET A 293 10.83 -3.49 -9.62
CA MET A 293 10.36 -3.22 -8.27
C MET A 293 9.17 -4.11 -7.89
N GLY A 294 8.59 -4.84 -8.84
CA GLY A 294 7.38 -5.62 -8.63
C GLY A 294 7.43 -6.93 -9.40
N PHE A 295 6.68 -7.92 -8.92
CA PHE A 295 6.39 -9.12 -9.67
C PHE A 295 5.06 -9.76 -9.27
N ALA A 296 4.23 -10.13 -10.25
CA ALA A 296 2.95 -10.78 -10.01
C ALA A 296 2.57 -11.85 -11.05
N PHE A 297 1.56 -12.65 -10.71
CA PHE A 297 0.91 -13.56 -11.65
C PHE A 297 -0.30 -12.88 -12.29
N VAL A 298 -0.43 -12.95 -13.61
CA VAL A 298 -1.59 -12.39 -14.30
C VAL A 298 -2.82 -13.28 -14.12
N ALA A 299 -3.99 -12.66 -13.88
CA ALA A 299 -5.29 -13.32 -13.74
C ALA A 299 -5.24 -14.44 -12.68
N ALA A 300 -4.87 -14.04 -11.47
CA ALA A 300 -4.44 -14.98 -10.44
C ALA A 300 -5.26 -14.92 -9.14
N VAL A 301 -6.22 -13.99 -9.02
CA VAL A 301 -7.15 -13.96 -7.87
C VAL A 301 -7.81 -15.31 -7.65
N CYS A 302 -8.20 -15.59 -6.41
CA CYS A 302 -8.96 -16.79 -6.00
C CYS A 302 -8.26 -18.15 -6.20
N GLY A 303 -7.14 -18.20 -6.93
CA GLY A 303 -6.43 -19.42 -7.29
C GLY A 303 -5.20 -19.69 -6.42
N GLU A 304 -4.41 -20.68 -6.82
CA GLU A 304 -3.13 -20.99 -6.15
C GLU A 304 -2.04 -19.96 -6.46
N ARG A 305 -2.23 -19.12 -7.48
CA ARG A 305 -1.29 -18.08 -7.91
C ARG A 305 -1.60 -16.69 -7.35
N LYS A 306 -2.49 -16.58 -6.36
CA LYS A 306 -3.03 -15.32 -5.79
C LYS A 306 -2.02 -14.47 -5.00
N ALA A 307 -0.78 -14.38 -5.48
CA ALA A 307 0.33 -13.70 -4.84
C ALA A 307 0.91 -12.60 -5.75
N GLY A 308 1.24 -11.46 -5.14
CA GLY A 308 2.09 -10.43 -5.74
C GLY A 308 3.20 -10.04 -4.77
N LEU A 309 4.30 -9.52 -5.29
CA LEU A 309 5.46 -9.07 -4.54
C LEU A 309 5.87 -7.70 -5.06
N GLY A 310 6.18 -6.75 -4.19
CA GLY A 310 6.79 -5.51 -4.64
C GLY A 310 7.54 -4.75 -3.56
N GLU A 311 8.46 -3.94 -4.04
CA GLU A 311 9.33 -3.08 -3.26
C GLU A 311 8.58 -1.89 -2.69
N ASP A 312 8.99 -1.52 -1.50
CA ASP A 312 8.67 -0.21 -0.96
C ASP A 312 9.78 0.26 -0.01
N GLN A 313 9.86 1.58 0.16
CA GLN A 313 10.80 2.22 1.05
C GLN A 313 10.05 3.12 2.02
N ALA A 314 10.40 3.00 3.31
CA ALA A 314 9.72 3.72 4.38
C ALA A 314 9.64 5.22 4.12
N ASN A 315 8.45 5.76 4.36
CA ASN A 315 8.13 7.18 4.21
C ASN A 315 8.32 7.73 2.79
N THR A 316 8.45 6.88 1.76
CA THR A 316 8.59 7.36 0.38
C THR A 316 7.28 7.38 -0.40
N TYR A 317 6.38 6.43 -0.12
CA TYR A 317 5.16 6.13 -0.86
C TYR A 317 5.37 5.62 -2.29
N MET A 318 6.60 5.24 -2.66
CA MET A 318 6.87 4.66 -3.98
C MET A 318 6.14 3.33 -4.21
N GLY A 319 5.95 2.54 -3.15
CA GLY A 319 5.23 1.27 -3.20
C GLY A 319 3.75 1.40 -3.57
N VAL A 320 3.17 2.60 -3.59
CA VAL A 320 1.78 2.82 -4.04
C VAL A 320 1.64 2.46 -5.50
N ARG A 321 2.52 3.00 -6.36
CA ARG A 321 2.48 2.72 -7.79
C ARG A 321 2.79 1.25 -8.07
N VAL A 322 3.81 0.71 -7.40
CA VAL A 322 4.22 -0.71 -7.52
C VAL A 322 3.07 -1.63 -7.12
N MET A 323 2.52 -1.47 -5.92
CA MET A 323 1.40 -2.31 -5.45
C MET A 323 0.18 -2.19 -6.35
N THR A 324 -0.16 -0.98 -6.81
CA THR A 324 -1.30 -0.80 -7.72
C THR A 324 -1.08 -1.52 -9.05
N HIS A 325 0.14 -1.46 -9.60
CA HIS A 325 0.49 -2.15 -10.84
C HIS A 325 0.41 -3.68 -10.70
N GLU A 326 1.04 -4.22 -9.65
CA GLU A 326 1.06 -5.67 -9.41
C GLU A 326 -0.32 -6.24 -9.08
N LEU A 327 -1.14 -5.50 -8.32
CA LEU A 327 -2.54 -5.87 -8.12
C LEU A 327 -3.31 -5.81 -9.45
N GLY A 328 -2.91 -4.95 -10.39
CA GLY A 328 -3.45 -4.89 -11.74
C GLY A 328 -3.23 -6.18 -12.51
N HIS A 329 -2.00 -6.70 -12.47
CA HIS A 329 -1.66 -8.04 -12.99
C HIS A 329 -2.51 -9.12 -12.33
N VAL A 330 -2.53 -9.18 -11.00
CA VAL A 330 -3.31 -10.20 -10.26
C VAL A 330 -4.79 -10.17 -10.64
N MET A 331 -5.36 -8.98 -10.85
CA MET A 331 -6.74 -8.75 -11.29
C MET A 331 -6.98 -8.98 -12.79
N GLY A 332 -5.95 -9.34 -13.56
CA GLY A 332 -6.08 -9.86 -14.93
C GLY A 332 -5.63 -8.92 -16.04
N CYS A 333 -5.09 -7.73 -15.74
CA CYS A 333 -4.54 -6.87 -16.79
C CYS A 333 -3.04 -7.10 -17.00
N PRO A 334 -2.56 -7.43 -18.21
CA PRO A 334 -1.15 -7.34 -18.55
C PRO A 334 -0.73 -5.88 -18.79
N HIS A 335 0.52 -5.64 -19.20
CA HIS A 335 0.89 -4.31 -19.70
C HIS A 335 0.05 -3.87 -20.89
N ASP A 336 -0.16 -2.57 -21.02
CA ASP A 336 -0.83 -1.97 -22.16
C ASP A 336 -0.09 -2.31 -23.46
N GLY A 337 -0.82 -2.56 -24.55
CA GLY A 337 -0.26 -3.00 -25.84
C GLY A 337 0.02 -4.50 -25.94
N LEU A 338 -0.12 -5.28 -24.85
CA LEU A 338 0.15 -6.73 -24.85
C LEU A 338 -1.12 -7.60 -24.96
N PRO A 339 -0.99 -8.83 -25.48
CA PRO A 339 -2.10 -9.80 -25.47
C PRO A 339 -2.50 -10.18 -24.05
N GLY A 340 -3.78 -10.51 -23.88
CA GLY A 340 -4.37 -10.87 -22.59
C GLY A 340 -4.14 -12.32 -22.20
N PRO A 341 -4.46 -12.68 -20.94
CA PRO A 341 -4.41 -14.07 -20.49
C PRO A 341 -5.42 -14.93 -21.28
N PRO A 342 -5.00 -16.07 -21.87
CA PRO A 342 -5.87 -16.92 -22.68
C PRO A 342 -7.17 -17.37 -22.00
N GLU A 343 -7.15 -17.50 -20.67
CA GLU A 343 -8.25 -17.99 -19.83
C GLU A 343 -9.40 -16.99 -19.72
N LEU A 344 -9.12 -15.69 -19.83
CA LEU A 344 -10.15 -14.65 -19.85
C LEU A 344 -10.76 -14.46 -21.23
N GLY A 345 -10.02 -14.84 -22.28
CA GLY A 345 -10.38 -14.55 -23.66
C GLY A 345 -10.31 -13.04 -23.98
N GLY A 346 -10.73 -12.66 -25.19
CA GLY A 346 -10.70 -11.28 -25.65
C GLY A 346 -9.37 -10.84 -26.27
N ALA A 347 -9.29 -9.56 -26.66
CA ALA A 347 -8.16 -9.02 -27.41
C ALA A 347 -6.94 -8.63 -26.54
N GLY A 348 -7.03 -8.78 -25.22
CA GLY A 348 -6.03 -8.26 -24.29
C GLY A 348 -6.00 -6.73 -24.25
N SER A 349 -4.82 -6.19 -23.98
CA SER A 349 -4.56 -4.74 -23.94
C SER A 349 -3.99 -4.17 -25.24
N THR A 350 -4.02 -4.95 -26.33
CA THR A 350 -3.44 -4.58 -27.64
C THR A 350 -4.00 -3.31 -28.28
N HIS A 351 -5.19 -2.85 -27.86
CA HIS A 351 -5.82 -1.63 -28.35
C HIS A 351 -5.50 -0.37 -27.53
N CYS A 352 -4.80 -0.53 -26.40
CA CYS A 352 -4.35 0.57 -25.55
C CYS A 352 -2.83 0.68 -25.72
N PRO A 353 -2.32 1.70 -26.43
CA PRO A 353 -0.88 1.87 -26.65
C PRO A 353 -0.11 1.96 -25.33
N PHE A 354 1.04 1.29 -25.27
CA PHE A 354 1.95 1.36 -24.12
C PHE A 354 2.40 2.81 -23.83
N ASP A 355 2.68 3.57 -24.89
CA ASP A 355 3.20 4.94 -24.81
C ASP A 355 2.16 5.98 -24.35
N ASP A 356 0.88 5.61 -24.21
CA ASP A 356 -0.13 6.49 -23.62
C ASP A 356 0.15 6.76 -22.13
N GLY A 357 0.98 5.94 -21.49
CA GLY A 357 1.49 6.19 -20.15
C GLY A 357 0.50 5.92 -19.03
N TYR A 358 -0.44 5.00 -19.25
CA TYR A 358 -1.33 4.50 -18.19
C TYR A 358 -0.54 3.67 -17.16
N LEU A 359 -1.16 3.40 -16.01
CA LEU A 359 -0.52 2.72 -14.87
C LEU A 359 0.14 1.37 -15.25
N MET A 360 -0.40 0.64 -16.23
CA MET A 360 0.16 -0.63 -16.73
C MET A 360 1.26 -0.44 -17.79
N SER A 361 1.87 0.73 -17.86
CA SER A 361 3.09 1.03 -18.61
C SER A 361 4.25 1.40 -17.67
N TYR A 362 5.43 1.69 -18.24
CA TYR A 362 6.58 2.22 -17.49
C TYR A 362 6.64 3.75 -17.53
N HIS A 363 5.84 4.37 -18.39
CA HIS A 363 5.84 5.82 -18.56
C HIS A 363 5.07 6.51 -17.45
N THR A 364 5.65 7.60 -16.98
CA THR A 364 5.19 8.42 -15.85
C THR A 364 5.28 9.91 -16.20
N ASP A 365 5.34 10.19 -17.50
CA ASP A 365 5.52 11.54 -18.04
C ASP A 365 4.22 12.36 -18.05
N ASN A 366 3.07 11.73 -17.78
CA ASN A 366 1.75 12.35 -17.86
C ASN A 366 0.77 11.84 -16.79
N LEU A 367 -0.43 12.43 -16.70
CA LEU A 367 -1.43 12.11 -15.67
C LEU A 367 -2.12 10.73 -15.86
N ASN A 368 -1.95 10.05 -16.99
CA ASN A 368 -2.47 8.69 -17.17
C ASN A 368 -1.82 7.69 -16.21
N GLN A 369 -0.61 7.98 -15.72
CA GLN A 369 0.08 7.12 -14.74
C GLN A 369 -0.76 6.87 -13.48
N TYR A 370 -1.74 7.74 -13.20
CA TYR A 370 -2.65 7.65 -12.05
C TYR A 370 -3.83 6.70 -12.24
N ARG A 371 -4.01 6.14 -13.44
CA ARG A 371 -5.23 5.40 -13.80
C ARG A 371 -4.94 4.24 -14.74
N PHE A 372 -5.87 3.30 -14.77
CA PHE A 372 -5.84 2.19 -15.71
C PHE A 372 -6.42 2.61 -17.07
N SER A 373 -5.92 1.97 -18.13
CA SER A 373 -6.47 2.11 -19.48
C SER A 373 -7.87 1.50 -19.59
N THR A 374 -8.61 1.82 -20.65
CA THR A 374 -9.90 1.19 -20.94
C THR A 374 -9.76 -0.32 -21.19
N CYS A 375 -8.60 -0.78 -21.66
CA CYS A 375 -8.34 -2.20 -21.86
C CYS A 375 -8.17 -2.93 -20.54
N CYS A 376 -7.42 -2.36 -19.60
CA CYS A 376 -7.30 -2.92 -18.27
C CYS A 376 -8.63 -2.92 -17.52
N ASN A 377 -9.43 -1.85 -17.67
CA ASN A 377 -10.78 -1.82 -17.13
C ASN A 377 -11.59 -3.04 -17.61
N TYR A 378 -11.63 -3.26 -18.92
CA TYR A 378 -12.33 -4.40 -19.52
C TYR A 378 -11.79 -5.77 -19.05
N LEU A 379 -10.47 -5.95 -18.96
CA LEU A 379 -9.89 -7.23 -18.53
C LEU A 379 -10.15 -7.53 -17.06
N MET A 380 -10.14 -6.53 -16.19
CA MET A 380 -10.52 -6.70 -14.78
C MET A 380 -12.01 -7.03 -14.64
N SER A 381 -12.88 -6.45 -15.47
CA SER A 381 -14.28 -6.86 -15.56
C SER A 381 -14.43 -8.31 -15.97
N LEU A 382 -13.72 -8.75 -17.01
CA LEU A 382 -13.71 -10.15 -17.45
C LEU A 382 -13.20 -11.08 -16.34
N MET A 383 -12.13 -10.70 -15.64
CA MET A 383 -11.64 -11.48 -14.50
C MET A 383 -12.72 -11.65 -13.45
N SER A 384 -13.39 -10.56 -13.06
CA SER A 384 -14.47 -10.57 -12.08
C SER A 384 -15.65 -11.45 -12.50
N TRP A 385 -16.06 -11.39 -13.77
CA TRP A 385 -17.20 -12.18 -14.26
C TRP A 385 -16.86 -13.63 -14.58
N SER A 386 -15.57 -13.94 -14.74
CA SER A 386 -15.11 -15.29 -15.01
C SER A 386 -15.28 -16.19 -13.77
N PRO A 387 -15.33 -17.52 -13.96
CA PRO A 387 -15.26 -18.47 -12.85
C PRO A 387 -13.98 -18.34 -12.01
N LEU A 388 -12.89 -17.79 -12.57
CA LEU A 388 -11.65 -17.54 -11.84
C LEU A 388 -11.82 -16.42 -10.81
N GLY A 389 -12.68 -15.44 -11.07
CA GLY A 389 -12.96 -14.31 -10.16
C GLY A 389 -14.05 -14.57 -9.13
N LYS A 390 -14.52 -15.82 -8.99
CA LYS A 390 -15.70 -16.14 -8.15
C LYS A 390 -15.57 -15.61 -6.71
N CYS A 391 -14.39 -15.71 -6.10
CA CYS A 391 -14.17 -15.28 -4.71
C CYS A 391 -14.42 -13.78 -4.50
N LEU A 392 -14.27 -12.96 -5.54
CA LEU A 392 -14.43 -11.49 -5.49
C LEU A 392 -15.88 -11.04 -5.21
N HIS A 393 -16.84 -11.97 -5.33
CA HIS A 393 -18.27 -11.74 -5.10
C HIS A 393 -18.74 -12.27 -3.73
N GLU A 394 -17.84 -12.80 -2.93
CA GLU A 394 -18.13 -13.41 -1.63
C GLU A 394 -17.24 -12.78 -0.55
N LYS A 395 -17.73 -12.68 0.70
CA LYS A 395 -16.88 -12.31 1.83
C LYS A 395 -16.26 -13.58 2.41
N ASN A 396 -14.98 -13.82 2.13
CA ASN A 396 -14.29 -15.06 2.43
C ASN A 396 -13.66 -15.04 3.82
N ALA A 397 -13.03 -13.92 4.21
CA ALA A 397 -12.41 -13.74 5.51
C ALA A 397 -13.44 -13.39 6.60
N LYS A 398 -13.64 -14.34 7.53
CA LYS A 398 -14.58 -14.20 8.66
C LYS A 398 -13.95 -13.39 9.80
N SER A 399 -14.74 -12.49 10.38
CA SER A 399 -14.37 -11.76 11.60
C SER A 399 -14.44 -12.68 12.82
N THR A 400 -13.45 -12.61 13.72
CA THR A 400 -13.46 -13.33 15.00
C THR A 400 -13.93 -12.47 16.17
N ILE A 401 -13.87 -11.15 16.04
CA ILE A 401 -14.51 -10.18 16.93
C ILE A 401 -16.01 -10.42 16.81
N ASP A 402 -16.60 -10.97 17.87
CA ASP A 402 -18.03 -10.80 18.13
C ASP A 402 -18.29 -9.30 18.01
N ARG A 403 -19.25 -8.90 17.17
CA ARG A 403 -19.69 -7.50 17.11
C ARG A 403 -20.08 -7.06 18.53
N LEU A 404 -19.11 -6.54 19.28
CA LEU A 404 -19.33 -5.75 20.48
C LEU A 404 -20.29 -4.70 19.99
N THR A 405 -21.52 -4.83 20.48
CA THR A 405 -22.74 -4.12 20.13
C THR A 405 -22.57 -2.98 19.12
N LYS A 406 -23.42 -2.90 18.09
CA LYS A 406 -23.59 -1.70 17.22
C LYS A 406 -23.86 -0.39 17.99
N LYS A 407 -23.91 -0.45 19.32
CA LYS A 407 -24.11 0.65 20.23
C LYS A 407 -22.76 1.24 20.63
N LEU A 408 -22.60 2.54 20.40
CA LEU A 408 -21.42 3.28 20.85
C LEU A 408 -21.30 3.16 22.38
N PRO A 409 -20.10 3.24 22.97
CA PRO A 409 -19.93 3.22 24.42
C PRO A 409 -20.82 4.25 25.15
N GLY A 410 -21.10 5.40 24.54
CA GLY A 410 -22.02 6.42 25.07
C GLY A 410 -23.51 6.03 25.05
N GLU A 411 -23.91 5.04 24.25
CA GLU A 411 -25.28 4.48 24.22
C GLU A 411 -25.47 3.37 25.26
N VAL A 412 -24.39 2.73 25.70
CA VAL A 412 -24.40 1.64 26.68
C VAL A 412 -23.99 2.13 28.07
N VAL A 413 -23.14 3.16 28.14
CA VAL A 413 -22.58 3.72 29.37
C VAL A 413 -22.99 5.19 29.48
N SER A 414 -23.91 5.48 30.39
CA SER A 414 -24.37 6.85 30.65
C SER A 414 -23.22 7.79 31.03
N ARG A 415 -23.34 9.09 30.76
CA ARG A 415 -22.33 10.11 31.15
C ARG A 415 -21.98 10.04 32.64
N THR A 416 -22.98 9.82 33.50
CA THR A 416 -22.78 9.62 34.94
C THR A 416 -21.96 8.37 35.24
N THR A 417 -22.19 7.26 34.52
CA THR A 417 -21.42 6.03 34.67
C THR A 417 -19.97 6.22 34.22
N GLN A 418 -19.72 7.01 33.17
CA GLN A 418 -18.38 7.36 32.72
C GLN A 418 -17.65 8.20 33.78
N CYS A 419 -18.31 9.22 34.35
CA CYS A 419 -17.75 10.01 35.44
C CYS A 419 -17.39 9.15 36.66
N LYS A 420 -18.29 8.25 37.09
CA LYS A 420 -18.04 7.34 38.21
C LYS A 420 -16.86 6.38 37.96
N LYS A 421 -16.65 5.96 36.72
CA LYS A 421 -15.50 5.11 36.34
C LYS A 421 -14.19 5.91 36.25
N GLY A 422 -14.25 7.16 35.81
CA GLY A 422 -13.08 8.05 35.75
C GLY A 422 -12.62 8.54 37.13
N PHE A 423 -13.54 8.63 38.09
CA PHE A 423 -13.27 9.05 39.47
C PHE A 423 -13.79 7.99 40.47
N PRO A 424 -13.19 6.79 40.49
CA PRO A 424 -13.71 5.66 41.27
C PRO A 424 -13.67 5.92 42.78
N ASP A 425 -12.76 6.78 43.25
CA ASP A 425 -12.54 7.07 44.67
C ASP A 425 -13.32 8.31 45.15
N VAL A 426 -14.08 8.97 44.26
CA VAL A 426 -14.87 10.16 44.60
C VAL A 426 -16.34 9.79 44.73
N TYR A 427 -16.81 9.73 45.98
CA TYR A 427 -18.22 9.50 46.29
C TYR A 427 -19.11 10.61 45.71
N ASP A 428 -20.34 10.25 45.35
CA ASP A 428 -21.32 11.15 44.74
C ASP A 428 -20.90 11.77 43.39
N THR A 429 -20.00 11.14 42.65
CA THR A 429 -19.68 11.55 41.28
C THR A 429 -20.87 11.31 40.34
N TYR A 430 -21.32 12.36 39.66
CA TYR A 430 -22.29 12.28 38.57
C TYR A 430 -22.07 13.34 37.50
N PHE A 431 -22.66 13.12 36.33
CA PHE A 431 -22.59 14.08 35.24
C PHE A 431 -23.53 15.27 35.50
N MET A 432 -22.99 16.49 35.57
CA MET A 432 -23.78 17.73 35.70
C MET A 432 -24.13 18.31 34.33
N ARG A 433 -25.41 18.66 34.13
CA ARG A 433 -25.97 19.00 32.81
C ARG A 433 -25.66 20.42 32.35
#